data_AF-A0A7X6KSP3-F1
#
_entry.id   AF-A0A7X6KSP3-F1
#
_cell.length_a   1.000
_cell.length_b   1.000
_cell.length_c   1.000
_cell.angle_alpha   90.00
_cell.angle_beta   90.00
_cell.angle_gamma   90.00
#
_symmetry.space_group_name_H-M   'P 1'
#
loop_
_entity.id
_entity.type
_entity.pdbx_description
1 polymer ?
#
loop_
_entity_poly.entity_id
_entity_poly.type
_entity_poly.pdbx_seq_one_letter_code
_entity_poly.pdbx_strand_id
1 'polypeptide(L)'
;MAIFELDDGHGTLVQPMRPSADSFDRDAAALVAENAGELIGEPVLTIREIGAGDGSQLLALDAAAQPVVVEAVQLLDASTLLRALRHAGGAARMSRADIARLYRGGPEAFEADLAVFRDRAPMVRAERAGREGVRLVLVCGDIAEGLQEAVEYLTAGTQVDVLRLGVTEGPGGRRYLDVSPLRPGSTRQRRPVEPGPATGSVPAVSQAPTPWPPTGAAPAEPEEQTEPEEPQAEPEEPPVDAVAEPEPTFSPAAIPVDPVPLTRRSRRGDAAEVPTPLTGPRPIAADATTVLPPVRDDSAPVPGGPLPELAALAAAERKPLDLVWVRVRRGQRLTATLRTDGMIQLADGSLHTDPGDAAVVAADLERPADGWRVWRFGEDGPSLGEAVGIR
;
A
#
# COMPACT_ATOMS: atom_id res chain seq x y z
N MET A 1 -13.52 3.58 -10.41
CA MET A 1 -14.99 3.40 -10.28
C MET A 1 -15.61 3.24 -11.67
N ALA A 2 -16.92 3.02 -11.81
CA ALA A 2 -17.60 3.12 -13.11
C ALA A 2 -18.28 4.49 -13.21
N ILE A 3 -18.02 5.22 -14.30
CA ILE A 3 -18.64 6.52 -14.59
C ILE A 3 -19.60 6.29 -15.77
N PHE A 4 -20.83 6.76 -15.66
CA PHE A 4 -21.82 6.65 -16.72
C PHE A 4 -22.29 8.04 -17.14
N GLU A 5 -22.31 8.29 -18.45
CA GLU A 5 -22.99 9.43 -19.03
C GLU A 5 -24.46 9.05 -19.25
N LEU A 6 -25.38 9.88 -18.75
CA LEU A 6 -26.82 9.68 -18.90
C LEU A 6 -27.32 10.62 -19.99
N ASP A 7 -27.79 10.05 -21.10
CA ASP A 7 -28.42 10.79 -22.19
C ASP A 7 -29.82 10.21 -22.47
N ASP A 8 -30.86 11.04 -22.37
CA ASP A 8 -32.27 10.65 -22.51
C ASP A 8 -32.68 9.37 -21.74
N GLY A 9 -32.10 9.15 -20.55
CA GLY A 9 -32.37 7.99 -19.71
C GLY A 9 -31.55 6.72 -20.05
N HIS A 10 -30.65 6.79 -21.03
CA HIS A 10 -29.69 5.75 -21.36
C HIS A 10 -28.33 6.04 -20.73
N GLY A 11 -27.83 5.09 -19.93
CA GLY A 11 -26.51 5.16 -19.32
C GLY A 11 -25.44 4.53 -20.21
N THR A 12 -24.51 5.33 -20.71
CA THR A 12 -23.32 4.85 -21.44
C THR A 12 -22.11 4.87 -20.52
N LEU A 13 -21.36 3.77 -20.46
CA LEU A 13 -20.14 3.70 -19.65
C LEU A 13 -19.06 4.61 -20.25
N VAL A 14 -18.61 5.60 -19.49
CA VAL A 14 -17.46 6.44 -19.81
C VAL A 14 -16.19 5.68 -19.43
N GLN A 15 -15.36 5.40 -20.41
CA GLN A 15 -14.01 4.86 -20.16
C GLN A 15 -13.01 6.01 -20.09
N PRO A 16 -12.31 6.19 -18.96
CA PRO A 16 -11.25 7.18 -18.87
C PRO A 16 -10.14 6.95 -19.92
N MET A 17 -9.74 8.01 -20.60
CA MET A 17 -8.61 8.03 -21.52
C MET A 17 -7.29 8.05 -20.73
N ARG A 18 -6.18 7.65 -21.37
CA ARG A 18 -4.84 7.90 -20.84
C ARG A 18 -4.51 9.39 -20.97
N PRO A 19 -3.97 10.03 -19.93
CA PRO A 19 -3.48 11.40 -20.03
C PRO A 19 -2.41 11.51 -21.12
N SER A 20 -2.42 12.61 -21.87
CA SER A 20 -1.32 12.93 -22.79
C SER A 20 -0.01 13.16 -22.01
N ALA A 21 1.15 12.96 -22.65
CA ALA A 21 2.45 13.21 -22.02
C ALA A 21 2.57 14.66 -21.53
N ASP A 22 2.17 15.60 -22.38
CA ASP A 22 2.31 17.04 -22.13
C ASP A 22 1.45 17.52 -20.96
N SER A 23 0.31 16.88 -20.72
CA SER A 23 -0.59 17.21 -19.60
C SER A 23 -0.24 16.46 -18.32
N PHE A 24 0.26 15.23 -18.44
CA PHE A 24 0.43 14.32 -17.30
C PHE A 24 1.24 14.94 -16.16
N ASP A 25 2.43 15.47 -16.45
CA ASP A 25 3.32 15.95 -15.38
C ASP A 25 2.71 17.11 -14.60
N ARG A 26 2.03 18.03 -15.31
CA ARG A 26 1.34 19.16 -14.69
C ARG A 26 0.18 18.68 -13.83
N ASP A 27 -0.67 17.80 -14.39
CA ASP A 27 -1.85 17.28 -13.72
C ASP A 27 -1.47 16.46 -12.48
N ALA A 28 -0.47 15.59 -12.62
CA ALA A 28 0.04 14.75 -11.55
C ALA A 28 0.70 15.59 -10.44
N ALA A 29 1.50 16.59 -10.80
CA ALA A 29 2.09 17.51 -9.82
C ALA A 29 1.02 18.26 -9.04
N ALA A 30 0.03 18.85 -9.72
CA ALA A 30 -1.06 19.57 -9.06
C ALA A 30 -1.88 18.64 -8.15
N LEU A 31 -2.20 17.42 -8.64
CA LEU A 31 -2.92 16.42 -7.86
C LEU A 31 -2.17 16.02 -6.59
N VAL A 32 -0.87 15.76 -6.70
CA VAL A 32 -0.01 15.39 -5.55
C VAL A 32 0.16 16.56 -4.59
N ALA A 33 0.33 17.79 -5.08
CA ALA A 33 0.52 18.98 -4.25
C ALA A 33 -0.73 19.35 -3.44
N GLU A 34 -1.89 19.31 -4.09
CA GLU A 34 -3.14 19.86 -3.55
C GLU A 34 -4.02 18.78 -2.90
N ASN A 35 -3.95 17.53 -3.35
CA ASN A 35 -4.90 16.48 -2.99
C ASN A 35 -4.22 15.18 -2.48
N ALA A 36 -3.01 15.27 -1.92
CA ALA A 36 -2.26 14.12 -1.42
C ALA A 36 -3.07 13.22 -0.48
N GLY A 37 -3.81 13.80 0.47
CA GLY A 37 -4.57 13.02 1.44
C GLY A 37 -5.70 12.21 0.81
N GLU A 38 -6.40 12.79 -0.16
CA GLU A 38 -7.48 12.12 -0.90
C GLU A 38 -6.92 11.02 -1.82
N LEU A 39 -5.80 11.30 -2.48
CA LEU A 39 -5.08 10.35 -3.33
C LEU A 39 -4.61 9.12 -2.54
N ILE A 40 -4.03 9.34 -1.37
CA ILE A 40 -3.47 8.30 -0.49
C ILE A 40 -4.58 7.56 0.27
N GLY A 41 -5.75 8.19 0.41
CA GLY A 41 -6.92 7.69 1.13
C GLY A 41 -6.86 7.92 2.64
N GLU A 42 -5.96 8.78 3.12
CA GLU A 42 -5.80 9.15 4.53
C GLU A 42 -5.11 10.52 4.65
N PRO A 43 -5.34 11.27 5.74
CA PRO A 43 -4.63 12.53 5.96
C PRO A 43 -3.11 12.29 6.05
N VAL A 44 -2.33 13.17 5.42
CA VAL A 44 -0.87 13.15 5.47
C VAL A 44 -0.29 14.54 5.74
N LEU A 45 0.86 14.59 6.41
CA LEU A 45 1.68 15.78 6.58
C LEU A 45 2.79 15.78 5.53
N THR A 46 2.70 16.69 4.55
CA THR A 46 3.73 16.86 3.52
C THR A 46 5.06 17.30 4.13
N ILE A 47 6.12 16.51 3.90
CA ILE A 47 7.49 16.83 4.33
C ILE A 47 8.21 17.58 3.23
N ARG A 48 8.29 16.96 2.06
CA ARG A 48 9.02 17.48 0.91
C ARG A 48 8.33 17.05 -0.36
N GLU A 49 8.25 17.97 -1.28
CA GLU A 49 7.73 17.74 -2.62
C GLU A 49 8.79 18.15 -3.62
N ILE A 50 9.04 17.30 -4.60
CA ILE A 50 9.96 17.53 -5.71
C ILE A 50 9.12 17.38 -6.98
N GLY A 51 8.86 18.51 -7.63
CA GLY A 51 8.24 18.56 -8.95
C GLY A 51 9.27 18.87 -10.03
N ALA A 52 8.97 18.39 -11.25
CA ALA A 52 9.59 18.65 -12.55
C ALA A 52 10.59 17.62 -13.08
N GLY A 53 10.38 17.24 -14.35
CA GLY A 53 11.16 16.25 -15.09
C GLY A 53 10.40 14.93 -15.25
N ASP A 54 11.13 13.82 -15.18
CA ASP A 54 10.70 12.42 -15.38
C ASP A 54 9.74 11.87 -14.28
N GLY A 55 8.99 12.76 -13.61
CA GLY A 55 8.01 12.44 -12.58
C GLY A 55 7.90 13.46 -11.44
N SER A 56 6.84 13.34 -10.64
CA SER A 56 6.64 14.11 -9.40
C SER A 56 6.81 13.21 -8.19
N GLN A 57 7.53 13.66 -7.18
CA GLN A 57 7.77 12.93 -5.94
C GLN A 57 7.28 13.71 -4.72
N LEU A 58 6.59 13.02 -3.82
CA LEU A 58 6.20 13.52 -2.51
C LEU A 58 6.72 12.58 -1.43
N LEU A 59 7.32 13.16 -0.40
CA LEU A 59 7.56 12.52 0.90
C LEU A 59 6.61 13.18 1.90
N ALA A 60 5.81 12.37 2.57
CA ALA A 60 4.87 12.79 3.60
C ALA A 60 4.93 11.86 4.82
N LEU A 61 4.24 12.22 5.89
CA LEU A 61 4.01 11.38 7.06
C LEU A 61 2.52 11.10 7.22
N ASP A 62 2.17 9.87 7.55
CA ASP A 62 0.81 9.55 7.98
C ASP A 62 0.55 9.97 9.45
N ALA A 63 -0.67 9.73 9.94
CA ALA A 63 -1.06 10.02 11.32
C ALA A 63 -0.27 9.23 12.39
N ALA A 64 0.33 8.09 12.01
CA ALA A 64 1.25 7.31 12.84
C ALA A 64 2.71 7.80 12.75
N ALA A 65 2.94 8.89 12.02
CA ALA A 65 4.24 9.45 11.69
C ALA A 65 5.16 8.46 10.94
N GLN A 66 4.58 7.53 10.19
CA GLN A 66 5.31 6.67 9.26
C GLN A 66 5.49 7.39 7.90
N PRO A 67 6.63 7.20 7.21
CA PRO A 67 6.83 7.82 5.91
C PRO A 67 5.92 7.23 4.84
N VAL A 68 5.32 8.13 4.05
CA VAL A 68 4.59 7.83 2.83
C VAL A 68 5.33 8.48 1.67
N VAL A 69 5.72 7.70 0.68
CA VAL A 69 6.36 8.16 -0.55
C VAL A 69 5.36 8.02 -1.69
N VAL A 70 5.10 9.11 -2.41
CA VAL A 70 4.31 9.10 -3.64
C VAL A 70 5.23 9.39 -4.81
N GLU A 71 5.16 8.59 -5.86
CA GLU A 71 5.89 8.82 -7.12
C GLU A 71 4.91 8.76 -8.28
N ALA A 72 4.83 9.84 -9.05
CA ALA A 72 3.95 9.96 -10.20
C ALA A 72 4.74 9.97 -11.51
N VAL A 73 4.43 9.04 -12.41
CA VAL A 73 5.13 8.84 -13.70
C VAL A 73 4.15 8.56 -14.84
N GLN A 74 4.39 9.09 -16.03
CA GLN A 74 3.47 8.89 -17.14
C GLN A 74 3.35 7.40 -17.51
N LEU A 75 4.48 6.73 -17.64
CA LEU A 75 4.61 5.31 -17.94
C LEU A 75 5.42 4.64 -16.82
N LEU A 76 4.81 3.67 -16.13
CA LEU A 76 5.50 2.85 -15.15
C LEU A 76 6.24 1.71 -15.86
N ASP A 77 7.56 1.83 -15.91
CA ASP A 77 8.51 0.85 -16.47
C ASP A 77 9.43 0.27 -15.37
N ALA A 78 10.37 -0.60 -15.75
CA ALA A 78 11.29 -1.21 -14.79
C ALA A 78 12.21 -0.18 -14.11
N SER A 79 12.65 0.84 -14.86
CA SER A 79 13.60 1.84 -14.36
C SER A 79 12.95 2.77 -13.32
N THR A 80 11.73 3.23 -13.62
CA THR A 80 10.89 4.04 -12.73
C THR A 80 10.45 3.27 -11.50
N LEU A 81 10.05 2.01 -11.63
CA LEU A 81 9.72 1.16 -10.48
C LEU A 81 10.92 0.99 -9.54
N LEU A 82 12.11 0.68 -10.08
CA LEU A 82 13.32 0.55 -9.28
C LEU A 82 13.71 1.87 -8.60
N ARG A 83 13.54 3.00 -9.29
CA ARG A 83 13.77 4.34 -8.74
C ARG A 83 12.85 4.61 -7.54
N ALA A 84 11.56 4.31 -7.68
CA ALA A 84 10.58 4.49 -6.64
C ALA A 84 10.85 3.60 -5.41
N LEU A 85 11.22 2.33 -5.64
CA LEU A 85 11.63 1.43 -4.55
C LEU A 85 12.88 1.92 -3.82
N ARG A 86 13.86 2.48 -4.54
CA ARG A 86 15.04 3.11 -3.92
C ARG A 86 14.67 4.32 -3.08
N HIS A 87 13.72 5.14 -3.54
CA HIS A 87 13.22 6.29 -2.79
C HIS A 87 12.50 5.84 -1.51
N ALA A 88 11.61 4.85 -1.59
CA ALA A 88 10.95 4.26 -0.43
C ALA A 88 11.95 3.65 0.56
N GLY A 89 12.92 2.87 0.08
CA GLY A 89 13.97 2.31 0.91
C GLY A 89 14.88 3.38 1.54
N GLY A 90 15.09 4.50 0.85
CA GLY A 90 15.79 5.67 1.39
C GLY A 90 15.01 6.33 2.53
N ALA A 91 13.71 6.56 2.33
CA ALA A 91 12.80 7.10 3.35
C ALA A 91 12.73 6.19 4.58
N ALA A 92 12.77 4.87 4.40
CA ALA A 92 12.70 3.89 5.49
C ALA A 92 13.90 3.96 6.45
N ARG A 93 15.01 4.53 6.01
CA ARG A 93 16.23 4.71 6.81
C ARG A 93 16.37 6.11 7.37
N MET A 94 15.46 7.03 7.05
CA MET A 94 15.54 8.40 7.55
C MET A 94 15.22 8.42 9.04
N SER A 95 16.10 9.05 9.83
CA SER A 95 15.77 9.35 11.21
C SER A 95 14.73 10.45 11.27
N ARG A 96 14.08 10.58 12.43
CA ARG A 96 13.20 11.71 12.75
C ARG A 96 13.86 13.07 12.47
N ALA A 97 15.14 13.21 12.80
CA ALA A 97 15.91 14.43 12.56
C ALA A 97 16.18 14.69 11.07
N ASP A 98 16.39 13.64 10.27
CA ASP A 98 16.54 13.78 8.82
C ASP A 98 15.24 14.28 8.19
N ILE A 99 14.10 13.72 8.61
CA ILE A 99 12.77 14.15 8.16
C ILE A 99 12.50 15.61 8.54
N ALA A 100 12.82 16.00 9.78
CA ALA A 100 12.67 17.39 10.22
C ALA A 100 13.50 18.38 9.38
N ARG A 101 14.72 18.01 8.96
CA ARG A 101 15.54 18.85 8.07
C ARG A 101 14.96 19.00 6.66
N LEU A 102 14.21 18.00 6.20
CA LEU A 102 13.56 18.05 4.89
C LEU A 102 12.21 18.78 4.92
N TYR A 103 11.63 18.98 6.10
CA TYR A 103 10.34 19.63 6.27
C TYR A 103 10.34 21.05 5.70
N ARG A 104 9.38 21.36 4.82
CA ARG A 104 9.26 22.68 4.16
C ARG A 104 9.14 23.85 5.17
N GLY A 105 8.52 23.61 6.34
CA GLY A 105 8.41 24.61 7.42
C GLY A 105 9.68 24.77 8.27
N GLY A 106 10.72 23.98 8.02
CA GLY A 106 11.98 23.96 8.77
C GLY A 106 11.95 23.03 10.00
N PRO A 107 13.13 22.61 10.50
CA PRO A 107 13.23 21.60 11.55
C PRO A 107 12.66 22.05 12.91
N GLU A 108 12.58 23.35 13.17
CA GLU A 108 12.07 23.91 14.44
C GLU A 108 10.55 23.82 14.54
N ALA A 109 9.83 24.00 13.43
CA ALA A 109 8.37 23.95 13.38
C ALA A 109 7.82 22.51 13.31
N PHE A 110 8.64 21.57 12.83
CA PHE A 110 8.23 20.22 12.48
C PHE A 110 7.49 19.46 13.61
N GLU A 111 8.02 19.45 14.84
CA GLU A 111 7.38 18.69 15.92
C GLU A 111 6.04 19.32 16.36
N ALA A 112 5.94 20.65 16.33
CA ALA A 112 4.69 21.35 16.64
C ALA A 112 3.62 21.07 15.57
N ASP A 113 3.97 21.22 14.29
CA ASP A 113 3.06 20.99 13.18
C ASP A 113 2.62 19.53 13.09
N LEU A 114 3.53 18.60 13.38
CA LEU A 114 3.18 17.18 13.45
C LEU A 114 2.27 16.86 14.63
N ALA A 115 2.45 17.48 15.79
CA ALA A 115 1.51 17.32 16.91
C ALA A 115 0.11 17.84 16.53
N VAL A 116 0.02 19.05 15.95
CA VAL A 116 -1.25 19.62 15.48
C VAL A 116 -1.90 18.74 14.41
N PHE A 117 -1.12 18.20 13.48
CA PHE A 117 -1.60 17.28 12.46
C PHE A 117 -2.18 16.01 13.07
N ARG A 118 -1.47 15.38 14.02
CA ARG A 118 -1.91 14.15 14.69
C ARG A 118 -3.17 14.37 15.53
N ASP A 119 -3.33 15.54 16.14
CA ASP A 119 -4.53 15.91 16.89
C ASP A 119 -5.76 16.11 15.98
N ARG A 120 -5.54 16.53 14.73
CA ARG A 120 -6.61 16.76 13.73
C ARG A 120 -6.92 15.55 12.87
N ALA A 121 -6.01 14.59 12.79
CA ALA A 121 -6.21 13.39 11.98
C ALA A 121 -7.35 12.55 12.59
N PRO A 122 -8.41 12.22 11.84
CA PRO A 122 -9.41 11.25 12.29
C PRO A 122 -8.72 9.95 12.74
N MET A 123 -9.30 9.25 13.73
CA MET A 123 -8.85 7.92 14.16
C MET A 123 -9.09 6.89 13.04
N VAL A 124 -8.43 7.03 11.90
CA VAL A 124 -8.24 5.99 10.88
C VAL A 124 -7.20 5.02 11.46
N ARG A 125 -7.57 4.34 12.56
CA ARG A 125 -6.68 3.56 13.41
C ARG A 125 -6.88 2.05 13.29
N ALA A 126 -7.85 1.56 12.52
CA ALA A 126 -8.18 0.14 12.56
C ALA A 126 -7.64 -0.67 11.36
N GLU A 127 -7.73 -0.17 10.13
CA GLU A 127 -7.51 -1.02 8.95
C GLU A 127 -6.03 -1.20 8.54
N ARG A 128 -5.12 -0.31 8.96
CA ARG A 128 -3.70 -0.35 8.57
C ARG A 128 -2.70 -0.31 9.73
N ALA A 129 -3.17 -0.38 10.98
CA ALA A 129 -2.34 -0.28 12.18
C ALA A 129 -1.32 -1.42 12.39
N GLY A 130 -1.22 -2.39 11.47
CA GLY A 130 -0.15 -3.40 11.44
C GLY A 130 0.95 -3.14 10.40
N ARG A 131 0.88 -2.05 9.63
CA ARG A 131 1.85 -1.74 8.57
C ARG A 131 2.97 -0.85 9.11
N GLU A 132 3.90 -1.42 9.85
CA GLU A 132 5.16 -0.72 10.18
C GLU A 132 6.03 -0.58 8.94
N GLY A 133 6.62 0.60 8.70
CA GLY A 133 7.51 0.83 7.56
C GLY A 133 7.06 1.96 6.63
N VAL A 134 7.55 1.94 5.40
CA VAL A 134 7.29 3.00 4.42
C VAL A 134 6.23 2.55 3.43
N ARG A 135 5.19 3.36 3.29
CA ARG A 135 4.19 3.18 2.25
C ARG A 135 4.64 3.84 0.96
N LEU A 136 4.66 3.09 -0.14
CA LEU A 136 4.94 3.60 -1.47
C LEU A 136 3.63 3.65 -2.27
N VAL A 137 3.28 4.81 -2.82
CA VAL A 137 2.13 5.01 -3.69
C VAL A 137 2.63 5.42 -5.08
N LEU A 138 2.44 4.56 -6.06
CA LEU A 138 2.78 4.83 -7.45
C LEU A 138 1.55 5.38 -8.17
N VAL A 139 1.65 6.56 -8.76
CA VAL A 139 0.60 7.13 -9.62
C VAL A 139 1.07 7.05 -11.07
N CYS A 140 0.35 6.34 -11.93
CA CYS A 140 0.76 6.19 -13.33
C CYS A 140 -0.34 6.40 -14.35
N GLY A 141 0.00 6.96 -15.51
CA GLY A 141 -0.91 7.05 -16.65
C GLY A 141 -1.10 5.68 -17.33
N ASP A 142 -0.02 4.91 -17.42
CA ASP A 142 -0.02 3.54 -17.94
C ASP A 142 1.13 2.69 -17.37
N ILE A 143 1.10 1.38 -17.66
CA ILE A 143 2.12 0.41 -17.26
C ILE A 143 2.78 -0.18 -18.51
N ALA A 144 4.11 -0.21 -18.53
CA ALA A 144 4.88 -0.78 -19.62
C ALA A 144 4.60 -2.28 -19.80
N GLU A 145 4.71 -2.76 -21.05
CA GLU A 145 4.60 -4.18 -21.36
C GLU A 145 5.67 -5.00 -20.61
N GLY A 146 5.27 -6.12 -20.02
CA GLY A 146 6.14 -7.00 -19.24
C GLY A 146 6.23 -6.68 -17.75
N LEU A 147 5.74 -5.52 -17.30
CA LEU A 147 5.78 -5.15 -15.87
C LEU A 147 4.50 -5.52 -15.10
N GLN A 148 3.46 -5.99 -15.78
CA GLN A 148 2.15 -6.25 -15.18
C GLN A 148 2.21 -7.22 -14.01
N GLU A 149 2.91 -8.35 -14.17
CA GLU A 149 3.03 -9.39 -13.14
C GLU A 149 3.81 -8.88 -11.91
N ALA A 150 4.85 -8.08 -12.14
CA ALA A 150 5.64 -7.48 -11.07
C ALA A 150 4.80 -6.50 -10.24
N VAL A 151 4.02 -5.64 -10.90
CA VAL A 151 3.12 -4.70 -10.23
C VAL A 151 2.03 -5.45 -9.46
N GLU A 152 1.41 -6.46 -10.07
CA GLU A 152 0.36 -7.25 -9.43
C GLU A 152 0.91 -7.97 -8.18
N TYR A 153 2.09 -8.57 -8.28
CA TYR A 153 2.78 -9.18 -7.14
C TYR A 153 3.08 -8.18 -6.01
N LEU A 154 3.59 -6.99 -6.33
CA LEU A 154 3.86 -5.95 -5.33
C LEU A 154 2.56 -5.50 -4.63
N THR A 155 1.48 -5.28 -5.37
CA THR A 155 0.21 -4.82 -4.79
C THR A 155 -0.53 -5.87 -3.95
N ALA A 156 -0.19 -7.16 -4.08
CA ALA A 156 -0.92 -8.28 -3.44
C ALA A 156 -0.70 -8.44 -1.92
N GLY A 157 0.10 -7.57 -1.29
CA GLY A 157 0.36 -7.66 0.15
C GLY A 157 1.53 -6.83 0.68
N THR A 158 2.22 -6.07 -0.17
CA THR A 158 3.26 -5.15 0.30
C THR A 158 2.68 -3.77 0.67
N GLN A 159 3.53 -2.88 1.17
CA GLN A 159 3.19 -1.47 1.40
C GLN A 159 3.21 -0.64 0.10
N VAL A 160 3.03 -1.28 -1.06
CA VAL A 160 3.01 -0.62 -2.39
C VAL A 160 1.59 -0.59 -2.92
N ASP A 161 1.07 0.62 -3.11
CA ASP A 161 -0.20 0.87 -3.80
C ASP A 161 0.09 1.44 -5.19
N VAL A 162 -0.64 0.97 -6.21
CA VAL A 162 -0.56 1.53 -7.57
C VAL A 162 -1.91 2.12 -7.95
N LEU A 163 -1.91 3.41 -8.25
CA LEU A 163 -3.04 4.20 -8.67
C LEU A 163 -2.87 4.56 -10.15
N ARG A 164 -3.90 4.29 -10.94
CA ARG A 164 -3.91 4.60 -12.36
C ARG A 164 -4.68 5.89 -12.60
N LEU A 165 -4.01 6.86 -13.21
CA LEU A 165 -4.61 8.11 -13.66
C LEU A 165 -5.31 7.90 -15.01
N GLY A 166 -6.50 8.45 -15.14
CA GLY A 166 -7.26 8.54 -16.37
C GLY A 166 -7.90 9.91 -16.51
N VAL A 167 -8.30 10.25 -17.72
CA VAL A 167 -8.93 11.54 -18.03
C VAL A 167 -10.31 11.29 -18.61
N THR A 168 -11.32 12.00 -18.14
CA THR A 168 -12.64 12.05 -18.76
C THR A 168 -12.99 13.49 -19.10
N GLU A 169 -13.65 13.67 -20.23
CA GLU A 169 -14.21 14.97 -20.59
C GLU A 169 -15.60 15.12 -19.98
N GLY A 170 -15.91 16.34 -19.60
CA GLY A 170 -17.13 16.76 -18.96
C GLY A 170 -17.92 17.76 -19.80
N PRO A 171 -19.18 18.02 -19.39
CA PRO A 171 -19.98 19.08 -20.00
C PRO A 171 -19.22 20.42 -20.00
N GLY A 172 -19.29 21.13 -21.12
CA GLY A 172 -18.62 22.43 -21.29
C GLY A 172 -17.10 22.36 -21.43
N GLY A 173 -16.55 21.20 -21.83
CA GLY A 173 -15.10 21.03 -22.04
C GLY A 173 -14.30 20.98 -20.74
N ARG A 174 -14.97 20.75 -19.60
CA ARG A 174 -14.29 20.53 -18.32
C ARG A 174 -13.55 19.20 -18.37
N ARG A 175 -12.35 19.16 -17.81
CA ARG A 175 -11.53 17.95 -17.77
C ARG A 175 -11.55 17.40 -16.36
N TYR A 176 -11.84 16.11 -16.23
CA TYR A 176 -11.86 15.41 -14.96
C TYR A 176 -10.77 14.35 -14.95
N LEU A 177 -10.12 14.19 -13.80
CA LEU A 177 -9.14 13.13 -13.58
C LEU A 177 -9.81 12.00 -12.79
N ASP A 178 -9.78 10.80 -13.35
CA ASP A 178 -10.08 9.57 -12.62
C ASP A 178 -8.78 9.03 -12.02
N VAL A 179 -8.80 8.77 -10.71
CA VAL A 179 -7.71 8.10 -10.02
C VAL A 179 -8.26 6.84 -9.40
N SER A 180 -7.85 5.70 -9.94
CA SER A 180 -8.39 4.41 -9.53
C SER A 180 -7.27 3.45 -9.14
N PRO A 181 -7.39 2.72 -8.01
CA PRO A 181 -6.46 1.64 -7.69
C PRO A 181 -6.41 0.61 -8.81
N LEU A 182 -5.22 0.10 -9.08
CA LEU A 182 -5.03 -0.95 -10.08
C LEU A 182 -5.75 -2.22 -9.62
N ARG A 183 -6.71 -2.69 -10.40
CA ARG A 183 -7.40 -3.96 -10.12
C ARG A 183 -6.59 -5.12 -10.71
N PRO A 184 -6.53 -6.29 -10.04
CA PRO A 184 -6.03 -7.53 -10.63
C PRO A 184 -6.63 -7.74 -12.03
N GLY A 185 -5.80 -8.08 -13.02
CA GLY A 185 -6.21 -8.24 -14.43
C GLY A 185 -6.50 -6.96 -15.22
N SER A 186 -6.63 -5.78 -14.60
CA SER A 186 -6.82 -4.50 -15.32
C SER A 186 -5.51 -3.94 -15.91
N THR A 187 -4.38 -4.52 -15.51
CA THR A 187 -3.02 -4.15 -15.96
C THR A 187 -2.84 -4.29 -17.47
N ARG A 188 -3.60 -5.19 -18.10
CA ARG A 188 -3.54 -5.53 -19.54
C ARG A 188 -4.56 -4.76 -20.40
N GLN A 189 -5.45 -3.97 -19.80
CA GLN A 189 -6.49 -3.25 -20.52
C GLN A 189 -5.90 -2.01 -21.21
N ARG A 190 -5.89 -1.98 -22.54
CA ARG A 190 -5.52 -0.79 -23.31
C ARG A 190 -6.63 0.25 -23.27
N ARG A 191 -6.25 1.52 -23.10
CA ARG A 191 -7.15 2.68 -23.14
C ARG A 191 -6.72 3.65 -24.24
N PRO A 192 -7.66 4.34 -24.90
CA PRO A 192 -7.32 5.41 -25.83
C PRO A 192 -6.52 6.52 -25.12
N VAL A 193 -5.65 7.22 -25.86
CA VAL A 193 -4.93 8.40 -25.34
C VAL A 193 -5.78 9.62 -25.59
N GLU A 194 -5.81 10.54 -24.63
CA GLU A 194 -6.43 11.84 -24.80
C GLU A 194 -5.83 12.58 -26.01
N PRO A 195 -6.67 13.13 -26.91
CA PRO A 195 -6.17 13.92 -28.02
C PRO A 195 -5.43 15.16 -27.50
N GLY A 196 -4.19 15.35 -27.97
CA GLY A 196 -3.42 16.56 -27.64
C GLY A 196 -4.12 17.83 -28.13
N PRO A 197 -3.80 19.01 -27.57
CA PRO A 197 -4.35 20.27 -28.04
C PRO A 197 -4.12 20.37 -29.56
N ALA A 198 -5.20 20.54 -30.31
CA ALA A 198 -5.16 20.53 -31.77
C ALA A 198 -4.36 21.74 -32.30
N THR A 199 -3.05 21.64 -32.36
CA THR A 199 -2.23 22.45 -33.25
C THR A 199 -2.45 21.91 -34.66
N GLY A 200 -3.45 22.46 -35.35
CA GLY A 200 -3.64 22.36 -36.80
C GLY A 200 -3.76 20.94 -37.34
N SER A 201 -4.99 20.46 -37.48
CA SER A 201 -5.30 19.25 -38.25
C SER A 201 -4.75 19.37 -39.68
N VAL A 202 -3.70 18.61 -40.00
CA VAL A 202 -3.40 18.28 -41.39
C VAL A 202 -4.25 17.06 -41.73
N PRO A 203 -5.16 17.11 -42.72
CA PRO A 203 -5.98 15.96 -43.04
C PRO A 203 -5.08 14.82 -43.54
N ALA A 204 -4.98 13.74 -42.77
CA ALA A 204 -4.45 12.48 -43.25
C ALA A 204 -5.46 11.90 -44.25
N VAL A 205 -5.25 12.19 -45.53
CA VAL A 205 -5.93 11.48 -46.62
C VAL A 205 -5.41 10.06 -46.60
N SER A 206 -6.24 9.11 -46.15
CA SER A 206 -6.01 7.68 -46.38
C SER A 206 -5.93 7.43 -47.88
N GLN A 207 -4.72 7.30 -48.42
CA GLN A 207 -4.53 6.67 -49.72
C GLN A 207 -4.74 5.16 -49.54
N ALA A 208 -5.80 4.65 -50.16
CA ALA A 208 -6.01 3.21 -50.29
C ALA A 208 -4.84 2.59 -51.07
N PRO A 209 -4.35 1.39 -50.71
CA PRO A 209 -3.33 0.70 -51.48
C PRO A 209 -3.88 0.37 -52.87
N THR A 210 -3.17 0.79 -53.91
CA THR A 210 -3.46 0.41 -55.29
C THR A 210 -3.13 -1.08 -55.45
N PRO A 211 -4.04 -1.93 -55.94
CA PRO A 211 -3.75 -3.35 -56.11
C PRO A 211 -2.78 -3.57 -57.28
N TRP A 212 -1.70 -4.31 -57.03
CA TRP A 212 -0.79 -4.80 -58.07
C TRP A 212 -1.55 -5.75 -59.03
N PRO A 213 -1.35 -5.65 -60.35
CA PRO A 213 -1.85 -6.67 -61.27
C PRO A 213 -1.00 -7.95 -61.15
N PRO A 214 -1.61 -9.13 -61.33
CA PRO A 214 -0.86 -10.38 -61.38
C PRO A 214 -0.23 -10.53 -62.75
N THR A 215 1.04 -10.87 -62.81
CA THR A 215 1.65 -11.43 -64.03
C THR A 215 2.49 -12.61 -63.61
N GLY A 216 1.98 -13.80 -63.92
CA GLY A 216 2.74 -15.03 -63.83
C GLY A 216 3.68 -15.16 -65.02
N ALA A 217 4.88 -15.65 -64.76
CA ALA A 217 5.63 -16.60 -65.57
C ALA A 217 7.04 -16.76 -64.97
N ALA A 218 7.33 -17.95 -64.43
CA ALA A 218 8.68 -18.51 -64.38
C ALA A 218 8.84 -19.48 -65.58
N PRO A 219 10.01 -20.04 -65.91
CA PRO A 219 11.38 -19.86 -65.38
C PRO A 219 12.46 -19.70 -66.49
N ALA A 220 13.69 -19.29 -66.13
CA ALA A 220 14.94 -19.68 -66.82
C ALA A 220 16.20 -19.20 -66.06
N GLU A 221 16.93 -20.13 -65.45
CA GLU A 221 18.42 -20.17 -65.39
C GLU A 221 18.94 -20.77 -66.72
N PRO A 222 20.24 -20.77 -67.10
CA PRO A 222 21.47 -20.54 -66.30
C PRO A 222 22.61 -19.74 -67.02
N GLU A 223 23.77 -19.69 -66.33
CA GLU A 223 25.17 -19.70 -66.82
C GLU A 223 26.07 -18.48 -66.49
N GLU A 224 26.85 -18.68 -65.41
CA GLU A 224 28.31 -18.62 -65.33
C GLU A 224 29.09 -17.67 -66.26
N GLN A 225 29.96 -16.84 -65.67
CA GLN A 225 31.41 -17.01 -65.84
C GLN A 225 32.27 -16.12 -64.90
N THR A 226 33.05 -16.83 -64.07
CA THR A 226 34.47 -16.60 -63.71
C THR A 226 34.91 -15.37 -62.90
N GLU A 227 35.23 -15.69 -61.65
CA GLU A 227 36.30 -15.15 -60.79
C GLU A 227 37.69 -15.11 -61.48
N PRO A 228 38.60 -14.28 -60.94
CA PRO A 228 39.81 -14.85 -60.36
C PRO A 228 40.11 -14.35 -58.94
N GLU A 229 40.06 -15.26 -57.97
CA GLU A 229 41.15 -15.73 -57.11
C GLU A 229 42.13 -14.67 -56.51
N GLU A 230 41.83 -14.30 -55.26
CA GLU A 230 42.68 -14.36 -54.04
C GLU A 230 44.05 -13.60 -53.94
N PRO A 231 44.53 -13.23 -52.72
CA PRO A 231 44.65 -14.14 -51.57
C PRO A 231 44.15 -13.64 -50.20
N GLN A 232 43.65 -14.62 -49.43
CA GLN A 232 43.55 -14.62 -47.97
C GLN A 232 44.88 -14.28 -47.28
N ALA A 233 44.79 -13.58 -46.15
CA ALA A 233 45.76 -13.65 -45.07
C ALA A 233 45.14 -13.22 -43.73
N GLU A 234 44.66 -14.21 -42.98
CA GLU A 234 44.76 -14.33 -41.51
C GLU A 234 45.59 -15.62 -41.29
N PRO A 235 46.34 -15.86 -40.20
CA PRO A 235 46.48 -15.11 -38.94
C PRO A 235 47.95 -14.94 -38.46
N GLU A 236 48.23 -13.99 -37.57
CA GLU A 236 49.24 -14.18 -36.51
C GLU A 236 49.14 -13.10 -35.41
N GLU A 237 48.92 -13.57 -34.18
CA GLU A 237 49.03 -12.80 -32.94
C GLU A 237 50.49 -12.33 -32.70
N PRO A 238 50.71 -11.08 -32.28
CA PRO A 238 51.98 -10.68 -31.66
C PRO A 238 51.89 -10.71 -30.12
N PRO A 239 53.03 -10.83 -29.43
CA PRO A 239 53.11 -11.44 -28.11
C PRO A 239 52.67 -10.54 -26.96
N VAL A 240 52.16 -11.22 -25.94
CA VAL A 240 52.14 -10.78 -24.55
C VAL A 240 53.54 -10.38 -24.08
N ASP A 241 53.69 -9.13 -23.64
CA ASP A 241 54.71 -8.81 -22.64
C ASP A 241 54.16 -7.77 -21.66
N ALA A 242 54.49 -8.02 -20.40
CA ALA A 242 53.78 -7.57 -19.24
C ALA A 242 54.16 -6.14 -18.83
N VAL A 243 53.16 -5.30 -18.58
CA VAL A 243 53.29 -4.15 -17.66
C VAL A 243 52.16 -4.22 -16.67
N ALA A 244 52.56 -4.46 -15.42
CA ALA A 244 51.71 -4.65 -14.26
C ALA A 244 50.98 -3.35 -13.88
N GLU A 245 49.67 -3.44 -13.79
CA GLU A 245 48.82 -2.48 -13.07
C GLU A 245 48.22 -3.23 -11.85
N PRO A 246 48.25 -2.64 -10.64
CA PRO A 246 48.01 -3.39 -9.41
C PRO A 246 46.53 -3.68 -9.19
N GLU A 247 46.19 -4.97 -9.12
CA GLU A 247 44.89 -5.41 -8.60
C GLU A 247 44.78 -5.14 -7.09
N PRO A 248 43.65 -4.61 -6.59
CA PRO A 248 43.36 -4.60 -5.16
C PRO A 248 43.10 -6.03 -4.68
N THR A 249 44.08 -6.57 -3.96
CA THR A 249 44.00 -7.87 -3.30
C THR A 249 43.01 -7.78 -2.14
N PHE A 250 41.78 -8.27 -2.32
CA PHE A 250 40.90 -8.58 -1.18
C PHE A 250 41.32 -9.93 -0.58
N SER A 251 42.22 -9.85 0.39
CA SER A 251 42.57 -10.94 1.29
C SER A 251 41.45 -11.08 2.34
N PRO A 252 40.85 -12.27 2.55
CA PRO A 252 39.95 -12.49 3.67
C PRO A 252 40.79 -12.64 4.94
N ALA A 253 41.03 -11.52 5.62
CA ALA A 253 41.54 -11.56 6.99
C ALA A 253 40.46 -12.18 7.89
N ALA A 254 40.74 -13.39 8.36
CA ALA A 254 39.99 -14.05 9.41
C ALA A 254 39.96 -13.15 10.65
N ILE A 255 38.76 -12.72 11.06
CA ILE A 255 38.53 -12.14 12.38
C ILE A 255 38.46 -13.31 13.36
N PRO A 256 39.34 -13.42 14.36
CA PRO A 256 39.15 -14.37 15.45
C PRO A 256 37.94 -13.91 16.26
N VAL A 257 36.86 -14.69 16.21
CA VAL A 257 35.72 -14.57 17.12
C VAL A 257 36.14 -15.22 18.44
N ASP A 258 36.61 -14.41 19.38
CA ASP A 258 36.73 -14.85 20.77
C ASP A 258 35.32 -14.99 21.38
N PRO A 259 34.94 -16.17 21.90
CA PRO A 259 33.67 -16.31 22.60
C PRO A 259 33.76 -15.66 23.98
N VAL A 260 33.08 -14.52 24.17
CA VAL A 260 32.83 -13.96 25.50
C VAL A 260 31.76 -14.82 26.20
N PRO A 261 32.06 -15.50 27.32
CA PRO A 261 31.06 -16.23 28.06
C PRO A 261 30.23 -15.26 28.91
N LEU A 262 28.91 -15.25 28.69
CA LEU A 262 27.94 -14.63 29.60
C LEU A 262 27.92 -15.40 30.93
N THR A 263 28.80 -15.03 31.86
CA THR A 263 28.72 -15.47 33.25
C THR A 263 27.73 -14.59 34.01
N ARG A 264 26.47 -15.01 34.01
CA ARG A 264 25.43 -14.49 34.92
C ARG A 264 25.74 -14.97 36.35
N ARG A 265 26.61 -14.26 37.06
CA ARG A 265 26.82 -14.47 38.50
C ARG A 265 25.77 -13.72 39.31
N SER A 266 24.90 -14.52 39.91
CA SER A 266 24.04 -14.15 41.03
C SER A 266 24.87 -13.49 42.14
N ARG A 267 24.47 -12.29 42.58
CA ARG A 267 24.89 -11.74 43.87
C ARG A 267 23.69 -11.10 44.57
N ARG A 268 23.12 -11.90 45.48
CA ARG A 268 22.39 -11.47 46.66
C ARG A 268 23.27 -10.50 47.46
N GLY A 269 22.74 -9.34 47.80
CA GLY A 269 23.37 -8.31 48.63
C GLY A 269 22.27 -7.56 49.37
N ASP A 270 22.35 -7.64 50.68
CA ASP A 270 21.36 -7.32 51.69
C ASP A 270 21.45 -5.84 52.15
N ALA A 271 20.39 -5.40 52.83
CA ALA A 271 20.31 -4.30 53.79
C ALA A 271 20.48 -2.83 53.32
N ALA A 272 19.42 -2.01 53.49
CA ALA A 272 19.27 -1.14 54.68
C ALA A 272 18.12 -0.11 54.51
N GLU A 273 17.05 -0.34 55.27
CA GLU A 273 16.08 0.65 55.77
C GLU A 273 16.79 1.47 56.90
N VAL A 274 16.54 2.78 57.11
CA VAL A 274 15.55 3.45 58.01
C VAL A 274 15.77 5.01 57.96
N PRO A 275 14.99 5.91 58.62
CA PRO A 275 14.21 6.98 57.95
C PRO A 275 14.35 8.37 58.64
N THR A 276 13.31 9.23 58.53
CA THR A 276 12.82 10.32 59.43
C THR A 276 12.68 11.72 58.78
N PRO A 277 11.86 12.65 59.33
CA PRO A 277 10.49 12.91 58.85
C PRO A 277 10.26 14.44 58.67
N LEU A 278 9.03 14.90 58.39
CA LEU A 278 8.51 16.18 58.91
C LEU A 278 6.98 16.22 58.74
N THR A 279 6.29 16.52 59.84
CA THR A 279 4.84 16.43 60.03
C THR A 279 4.22 17.82 60.22
N GLY A 280 3.20 18.13 59.40
CA GLY A 280 1.96 18.89 59.69
C GLY A 280 2.00 20.41 59.96
N PRO A 281 0.84 21.14 60.06
CA PRO A 281 -0.56 20.75 59.85
C PRO A 281 -1.47 21.71 59.00
N ARG A 282 -2.70 21.24 58.70
CA ARG A 282 -3.96 21.81 58.09
C ARG A 282 -4.54 23.10 58.78
N PRO A 283 -5.75 23.67 58.49
CA PRO A 283 -6.72 23.66 57.33
C PRO A 283 -7.33 25.07 56.98
N ILE A 284 -8.32 25.19 56.03
CA ILE A 284 -9.67 25.82 56.18
C ILE A 284 -10.43 26.01 54.82
N ALA A 285 -11.72 25.63 54.83
CA ALA A 285 -12.91 26.02 54.01
C ALA A 285 -12.91 25.69 52.49
N ALA A 286 -13.81 24.85 51.95
CA ALA A 286 -15.28 24.91 51.86
C ALA A 286 -15.79 26.06 50.98
N ASP A 287 -16.24 25.78 49.75
CA ASP A 287 -17.68 25.65 49.48
C ASP A 287 -18.00 25.11 48.08
N ALA A 288 -19.17 24.46 48.01
CA ALA A 288 -19.66 23.64 46.93
C ALA A 288 -20.11 24.43 45.69
N THR A 289 -19.91 23.84 44.51
CA THR A 289 -20.85 24.00 43.40
C THR A 289 -20.98 22.65 42.69
N THR A 290 -22.20 22.11 42.77
CA THR A 290 -22.69 20.98 42.00
C THR A 290 -22.46 21.21 40.51
N VAL A 291 -21.64 20.38 39.88
CA VAL A 291 -21.67 20.17 38.43
C VAL A 291 -22.01 18.71 38.20
N LEU A 292 -23.14 18.51 37.52
CA LEU A 292 -23.62 17.23 37.01
C LEU A 292 -22.46 16.47 36.35
N PRO A 293 -22.26 15.16 36.60
CA PRO A 293 -21.24 14.41 35.88
C PRO A 293 -21.60 14.41 34.38
N PRO A 294 -20.66 14.72 33.48
CA PRO A 294 -20.85 14.35 32.08
C PRO A 294 -20.93 12.82 32.03
N VAL A 295 -21.95 12.31 31.35
CA VAL A 295 -22.02 10.91 30.94
C VAL A 295 -20.73 10.62 30.19
N ARG A 296 -19.84 9.84 30.83
CA ARG A 296 -18.67 9.28 30.18
C ARG A 296 -19.18 8.16 29.28
N ASP A 297 -19.13 8.37 27.96
CA ASP A 297 -18.94 7.25 27.04
C ASP A 297 -17.51 6.76 27.26
N ASP A 298 -17.36 5.85 28.22
CA ASP A 298 -16.13 5.11 28.46
C ASP A 298 -16.13 3.94 27.49
N SER A 299 -15.40 4.07 26.39
CA SER A 299 -15.05 2.97 25.50
C SER A 299 -13.59 3.13 25.06
N ALA A 300 -12.70 3.18 26.05
CA ALA A 300 -11.36 2.67 25.87
C ALA A 300 -11.42 1.12 25.93
N PRO A 301 -10.70 0.39 25.06
CA PRO A 301 -10.68 -1.06 25.13
C PRO A 301 -10.07 -1.49 26.46
N VAL A 302 -10.88 -2.13 27.31
CA VAL A 302 -10.41 -2.80 28.51
C VAL A 302 -9.54 -3.98 28.07
N PRO A 303 -8.31 -4.16 28.59
CA PRO A 303 -7.53 -5.36 28.32
C PRO A 303 -8.32 -6.59 28.77
N GLY A 304 -8.73 -7.44 27.83
CA GLY A 304 -9.58 -8.61 28.09
C GLY A 304 -11.08 -8.42 27.81
N GLY A 305 -11.49 -7.31 27.20
CA GLY A 305 -12.85 -7.12 26.69
C GLY A 305 -13.07 -7.78 25.31
N PRO A 306 -14.33 -8.03 24.92
CA PRO A 306 -14.66 -8.56 23.60
C PRO A 306 -14.27 -7.57 22.50
N LEU A 307 -13.99 -8.10 21.30
CA LEU A 307 -13.64 -7.27 20.14
C LEU A 307 -14.76 -6.24 19.88
N PRO A 308 -14.42 -4.96 19.60
CA PRO A 308 -15.41 -3.90 19.41
C PRO A 308 -16.48 -4.22 18.37
N GLU A 309 -16.11 -4.98 17.34
CA GLU A 309 -17.00 -5.39 16.25
C GLU A 309 -18.02 -6.44 16.72
N LEU A 310 -17.62 -7.38 17.58
CA LEU A 310 -18.53 -8.33 18.21
C LEU A 310 -19.44 -7.65 19.23
N ALA A 311 -18.90 -6.71 20.01
CA ALA A 311 -19.67 -5.92 20.96
C ALA A 311 -20.71 -5.04 20.25
N ALA A 312 -20.35 -4.40 19.13
CA ALA A 312 -21.26 -3.62 18.31
C ALA A 312 -22.36 -4.49 17.69
N LEU A 313 -22.02 -5.67 17.20
CA LEU A 313 -22.96 -6.63 16.62
C LEU A 313 -23.95 -7.16 17.67
N ALA A 314 -23.46 -7.50 18.86
CA ALA A 314 -24.28 -7.91 20.00
C ALA A 314 -25.20 -6.77 20.50
N ALA A 315 -24.69 -5.53 20.52
CA ALA A 315 -25.45 -4.34 20.91
C ALA A 315 -26.52 -3.96 19.87
N ALA A 316 -26.29 -4.21 18.58
CA ALA A 316 -27.25 -3.97 17.53
C ALA A 316 -28.47 -4.90 17.65
N GLU A 317 -28.24 -6.20 17.83
CA GLU A 317 -29.29 -7.23 17.84
C GLU A 317 -29.97 -7.41 19.21
N ARG A 318 -29.30 -7.06 20.31
CA ARG A 318 -29.81 -7.11 21.71
C ARG A 318 -30.39 -8.46 22.14
N LYS A 319 -30.00 -9.54 21.45
CA LYS A 319 -30.35 -10.92 21.73
C LYS A 319 -29.12 -11.80 21.53
N PRO A 320 -28.99 -12.92 22.26
CA PRO A 320 -27.97 -13.91 21.95
C PRO A 320 -28.17 -14.43 20.53
N LEU A 321 -27.09 -14.51 19.74
CA LEU A 321 -27.13 -14.96 18.35
C LEU A 321 -26.46 -16.32 18.22
N ASP A 322 -27.12 -17.24 17.52
CA ASP A 322 -26.58 -18.58 17.28
C ASP A 322 -25.60 -18.57 16.11
N LEU A 323 -24.37 -18.98 16.41
CA LEU A 323 -23.28 -19.15 15.47
C LEU A 323 -23.08 -20.62 15.16
N VAL A 324 -23.00 -20.95 13.87
CA VAL A 324 -22.80 -22.30 13.38
C VAL A 324 -21.61 -22.33 12.44
N TRP A 325 -20.78 -23.35 12.60
CA TRP A 325 -19.73 -23.69 11.65
C TRP A 325 -19.88 -25.15 11.20
N VAL A 326 -20.13 -25.36 9.90
CA VAL A 326 -20.25 -26.68 9.29
C VAL A 326 -18.94 -27.04 8.56
N ARG A 327 -18.27 -28.09 9.02
CA ARG A 327 -17.06 -28.65 8.39
C ARG A 327 -17.42 -29.86 7.55
N VAL A 328 -17.87 -29.62 6.32
CA VAL A 328 -18.37 -30.63 5.36
C VAL A 328 -17.41 -31.82 5.19
N ARG A 329 -16.09 -31.56 5.06
CA ARG A 329 -15.08 -32.62 4.87
C ARG A 329 -14.93 -33.58 6.06
N ARG A 330 -15.32 -33.15 7.27
CA ARG A 330 -15.24 -33.95 8.50
C ARG A 330 -16.63 -34.33 9.04
N GLY A 331 -17.71 -33.89 8.39
CA GLY A 331 -19.08 -34.09 8.87
C GLY A 331 -19.35 -33.45 10.24
N GLN A 332 -18.57 -32.45 10.65
CA GLN A 332 -18.69 -31.83 11.97
C GLN A 332 -19.53 -30.55 11.90
N ARG A 333 -20.43 -30.38 12.88
CA ARG A 333 -21.17 -29.16 13.13
C ARG A 333 -20.76 -28.63 14.48
N LEU A 334 -20.21 -27.42 14.50
CA LEU A 334 -19.82 -26.71 15.71
C LEU A 334 -20.80 -25.56 15.94
N THR A 335 -21.24 -25.41 17.18
CA THR A 335 -22.21 -24.38 17.57
C THR A 335 -21.62 -23.52 18.69
N ALA A 336 -21.82 -22.21 18.56
CA ALA A 336 -21.46 -21.22 19.55
C ALA A 336 -22.59 -20.17 19.66
N THR A 337 -22.61 -19.40 20.74
CA THR A 337 -23.57 -18.32 20.95
C THR A 337 -22.82 -17.02 21.17
N LEU A 338 -23.08 -16.02 20.34
CA LEU A 338 -22.64 -14.65 20.59
C LEU A 338 -23.57 -14.05 21.64
N ARG A 339 -23.04 -13.76 22.83
CA ARG A 339 -23.79 -13.19 23.94
C ARG A 339 -24.00 -11.68 23.75
N THR A 340 -24.97 -11.13 24.48
CA THR A 340 -25.28 -9.69 24.42
C THR A 340 -24.16 -8.79 24.95
N ASP A 341 -23.18 -9.37 25.65
CA ASP A 341 -21.97 -8.70 26.12
C ASP A 341 -20.85 -8.68 25.06
N GLY A 342 -21.03 -9.31 23.90
CA GLY A 342 -20.04 -9.38 22.82
C GLY A 342 -19.08 -10.58 22.90
N MET A 343 -19.23 -11.46 23.91
CA MET A 343 -18.40 -12.66 24.06
C MET A 343 -18.96 -13.84 23.27
N ILE A 344 -18.09 -14.66 22.71
CA ILE A 344 -18.49 -15.91 22.05
C ILE A 344 -18.43 -17.04 23.08
N GLN A 345 -19.58 -17.66 23.33
CA GLN A 345 -19.70 -18.83 24.19
C GLN A 345 -19.78 -20.11 23.35
N LEU A 346 -18.88 -21.05 23.59
CA LEU A 346 -18.89 -22.36 22.93
C LEU A 346 -19.83 -23.34 23.63
N ALA A 347 -20.14 -24.47 22.96
CA ALA A 347 -20.98 -25.52 23.51
C ALA A 347 -20.40 -26.19 24.77
N ASP A 348 -19.08 -26.11 24.98
CA ASP A 348 -18.39 -26.56 26.20
C ASP A 348 -18.48 -25.55 27.35
N GLY A 349 -19.12 -24.39 27.13
CA GLY A 349 -19.28 -23.31 28.08
C GLY A 349 -18.12 -22.32 28.14
N SER A 350 -17.04 -22.53 27.38
CA SER A 350 -15.90 -21.62 27.35
C SER A 350 -16.24 -20.30 26.65
N LEU A 351 -15.65 -19.21 27.15
CA LEU A 351 -15.90 -17.84 26.70
C LEU A 351 -14.65 -17.29 26.03
N HIS A 352 -14.83 -16.71 24.84
CA HIS A 352 -13.75 -16.19 24.01
C HIS A 352 -14.04 -14.76 23.58
N THR A 353 -13.02 -13.93 23.65
CA THR A 353 -13.04 -12.54 23.17
C THR A 353 -12.77 -12.47 21.67
N ASP A 354 -12.04 -13.44 21.12
CA ASP A 354 -11.64 -13.53 19.71
C ASP A 354 -12.35 -14.71 19.00
N PRO A 355 -12.94 -14.50 17.81
CA PRO A 355 -13.65 -15.54 17.08
C PRO A 355 -12.74 -16.62 16.50
N GLY A 356 -11.48 -16.30 16.18
CA GLY A 356 -10.46 -17.22 15.72
C GLY A 356 -10.02 -18.17 16.84
N ASP A 357 -9.79 -17.65 18.04
CA ASP A 357 -9.51 -18.47 19.23
C ASP A 357 -10.70 -19.39 19.54
N ALA A 358 -11.93 -18.86 19.47
CA ALA A 358 -13.13 -19.66 19.60
C ALA A 358 -13.21 -20.79 18.55
N ALA A 359 -12.84 -20.52 17.29
CA ALA A 359 -12.82 -21.51 16.22
C ALA A 359 -11.75 -22.59 16.45
N VAL A 360 -10.56 -22.19 16.89
CA VAL A 360 -9.45 -23.11 17.19
C VAL A 360 -9.85 -24.08 18.31
N VAL A 361 -10.45 -23.57 19.39
CA VAL A 361 -10.90 -24.38 20.52
C VAL A 361 -12.09 -25.25 20.14
N ALA A 362 -13.08 -24.72 19.41
CA ALA A 362 -14.25 -25.49 18.98
C ALA A 362 -13.90 -26.70 18.10
N ALA A 363 -12.91 -26.53 17.21
CA ALA A 363 -12.57 -27.49 16.17
C ALA A 363 -11.31 -28.31 16.48
N ASP A 364 -10.76 -28.13 17.69
CA ASP A 364 -9.51 -28.72 18.18
C ASP A 364 -8.39 -28.62 17.14
N LEU A 365 -8.06 -27.38 16.75
CA LEU A 365 -7.10 -27.10 15.69
C LEU A 365 -5.72 -26.78 16.26
N GLU A 366 -4.68 -27.36 15.64
CA GLU A 366 -3.29 -27.02 15.94
C GLU A 366 -2.84 -25.70 15.29
N ARG A 367 -3.65 -25.16 14.35
CA ARG A 367 -3.35 -23.94 13.60
C ARG A 367 -4.46 -22.92 13.74
N PRO A 368 -4.13 -21.61 13.75
CA PRO A 368 -5.13 -20.55 13.82
C PRO A 368 -6.10 -20.66 12.64
N ALA A 369 -7.38 -20.55 12.96
CA ALA A 369 -8.46 -20.49 11.98
C ALA A 369 -9.01 -19.08 11.92
N ASP A 370 -9.42 -18.65 10.73
CA ASP A 370 -10.08 -17.37 10.55
C ASP A 370 -11.54 -17.45 11.03
N GLY A 371 -11.73 -17.12 12.32
CA GLY A 371 -13.01 -17.12 13.00
C GLY A 371 -14.09 -16.29 12.30
N TRP A 372 -13.70 -15.18 11.68
CA TRP A 372 -14.62 -14.25 11.02
C TRP A 372 -15.27 -14.88 9.78
N ARG A 373 -14.59 -15.83 9.13
CA ARG A 373 -15.09 -16.48 7.91
C ARG A 373 -15.84 -17.78 8.19
N VAL A 374 -15.48 -18.48 9.27
CA VAL A 374 -16.01 -19.82 9.55
C VAL A 374 -17.29 -19.81 10.36
N TRP A 375 -17.45 -18.86 11.28
CA TRP A 375 -18.67 -18.71 12.08
C TRP A 375 -19.74 -17.98 11.26
N ARG A 376 -20.93 -18.57 11.18
CA ARG A 376 -22.08 -18.02 10.45
C ARG A 376 -23.31 -17.91 11.33
N PHE A 377 -24.19 -16.96 11.04
CA PHE A 377 -25.49 -16.84 11.71
C PHE A 377 -26.44 -17.94 11.24
N GLY A 378 -26.69 -18.95 12.06
CA GLY A 378 -27.39 -20.16 11.62
C GLY A 378 -26.64 -20.93 10.52
N GLU A 379 -27.31 -21.88 9.85
CA GLU A 379 -26.67 -22.73 8.82
C GLU A 379 -26.38 -21.99 7.50
N ASP A 380 -27.30 -21.12 7.07
CA ASP A 380 -27.26 -20.48 5.75
C ASP A 380 -27.11 -18.95 5.81
N GLY A 381 -27.00 -18.36 7.01
CA GLY A 381 -26.86 -16.91 7.17
C GLY A 381 -25.44 -16.42 6.87
N PRO A 382 -25.20 -15.10 6.90
CA PRO A 382 -23.90 -14.49 6.63
C PRO A 382 -22.84 -14.94 7.64
N SER A 383 -21.56 -14.89 7.25
CA SER A 383 -20.47 -15.07 8.23
C SER A 383 -20.38 -13.88 9.19
N LEU A 384 -19.70 -14.07 10.33
CA LEU A 384 -19.40 -12.97 11.25
C LEU A 384 -18.73 -11.81 10.51
N GLY A 385 -17.72 -12.08 9.68
CA GLY A 385 -17.02 -11.08 8.88
C GLY A 385 -17.94 -10.35 7.90
N GLU A 386 -18.84 -11.07 7.21
CA GLU A 386 -19.82 -10.46 6.30
C GLU A 386 -20.79 -9.52 7.05
N ALA A 387 -21.18 -9.86 8.28
CA ALA A 387 -22.09 -9.05 9.08
C ALA A 387 -21.47 -7.76 9.61
N VAL A 388 -20.15 -7.72 9.83
CA VAL A 388 -19.42 -6.51 10.28
C VAL A 388 -18.64 -5.81 9.16
N GLY A 389 -18.67 -6.33 7.93
CA GLY A 389 -17.98 -5.75 6.77
C GLY A 389 -16.49 -6.09 6.66
N ILE A 390 -16.00 -7.09 7.39
CA ILE A 390 -14.61 -7.58 7.36
C ILE A 390 -14.52 -8.75 6.38
N ARG A 391 -13.66 -8.65 5.35
CA ARG A 391 -13.56 -9.63 4.23
C ARG A 391 -12.40 -10.60 4.33
#